data_AF-A0A2H9LTZ3-F1
#
_entry.id   AF-A0A2H9LTZ3-F1
#
_cell.length_a   1.000
_cell.length_b   1.000
_cell.length_c   1.000
_cell.angle_alpha   90.00
_cell.angle_beta   90.00
_cell.angle_gamma   90.00
#
_symmetry.space_group_name_H-M   'P 1'
#
loop_
_entity.id
_entity.type
_entity.pdbx_description
1 polymer ?
#
loop_
_entity_poly.entity_id
_entity_poly.type
_entity_poly.pdbx_seq_one_letter_code
_entity_poly.pdbx_strand_id
1 'polypeptide(L)'
;MENKSLTLLAFLAGITMLCSGCATLPVKNQSLALSYWQNAKTAQTQELAIKNSEKLRKNEYVLPDAVIDTFARIVDKTPTVFWAGGPAAGHLPYDFLEKDKDKAEFCNKVKKGSYNETEIATFYTILSTPKNTIIKQSVLEDSFFDSAIPHERFHEEMYKLSDEEWKIMHEAYANLKNRKAPEGHNIFLDDKPQYAGFATMAVNMSENEFYPYLADNKLEDYVEETLKNDFPKAYVIYTRIKEKVKEKDQNDL
;
A
#
# COMPACT_ATOMS: atom_id res chain seq x y z
N MET A 1 26.14 -42.94 -5.65
CA MET A 1 25.92 -41.56 -5.17
C MET A 1 25.64 -40.69 -6.38
N GLU A 2 24.43 -40.67 -6.92
CA GLU A 2 24.13 -39.85 -8.10
C GLU A 2 22.62 -39.90 -8.32
N ASN A 3 21.94 -38.79 -8.05
CA ASN A 3 20.60 -38.44 -8.56
C ASN A 3 20.03 -37.16 -7.93
N LYS A 4 20.62 -36.67 -6.83
CA LYS A 4 20.14 -35.43 -6.18
C LYS A 4 20.36 -34.15 -7.01
N SER A 5 21.34 -34.15 -7.93
CA SER A 5 21.68 -32.97 -8.73
C SER A 5 20.71 -32.72 -9.90
N LEU A 6 20.23 -33.78 -10.56
CA LEU A 6 19.29 -33.65 -11.70
C LEU A 6 17.90 -33.19 -11.25
N THR A 7 17.43 -33.65 -10.09
CA THR A 7 16.10 -33.26 -9.56
C THR A 7 16.08 -31.79 -9.15
N LEU A 8 17.18 -31.27 -8.62
CA LEU A 8 17.31 -29.86 -8.23
C LEU A 8 17.32 -28.93 -9.47
N LEU A 9 18.00 -29.34 -10.55
CA LEU A 9 18.04 -28.57 -11.80
C LEU A 9 16.68 -28.53 -12.52
N ALA A 10 15.96 -29.65 -12.56
CA ALA A 10 14.62 -29.71 -13.14
C ALA A 10 13.60 -28.89 -12.33
N PHE A 11 13.74 -28.86 -11.00
CA PHE A 11 12.91 -28.04 -10.12
C PHE A 11 13.16 -26.54 -10.35
N LEU A 12 14.43 -26.12 -10.49
CA LEU A 12 14.79 -24.74 -10.81
C LEU A 12 14.32 -24.30 -12.21
N ALA A 13 14.43 -25.18 -13.22
CA ALA A 13 14.00 -24.88 -14.59
C ALA A 13 12.47 -24.82 -14.76
N GLY A 14 11.71 -25.63 -14.01
CA GLY A 14 10.24 -25.52 -13.98
C GLY A 14 9.77 -24.24 -13.30
N ILE A 15 10.50 -23.75 -12.28
CA ILE A 15 10.19 -22.51 -11.55
C ILE A 15 10.47 -21.26 -12.38
N THR A 16 11.51 -21.24 -13.20
CA THR A 16 11.76 -20.11 -14.12
C THR A 16 10.71 -20.01 -15.22
N MET A 17 10.13 -21.13 -15.68
CA MET A 17 9.02 -21.11 -16.64
C MET A 17 7.69 -20.62 -16.03
N LEU A 18 7.46 -20.83 -14.72
CA LEU A 18 6.20 -20.47 -14.05
C LEU A 18 5.94 -18.97 -13.95
N CYS A 19 7.00 -18.17 -13.84
CA CYS A 19 6.86 -16.73 -13.60
C CYS A 19 7.44 -15.90 -14.79
N SER A 20 7.65 -16.52 -15.97
CA SER A 20 8.03 -15.87 -17.25
C SER A 20 6.90 -15.75 -18.26
N GLY A 21 5.71 -16.29 -17.95
CA GLY A 21 4.50 -15.95 -18.70
C GLY A 21 4.11 -14.50 -18.42
N CYS A 22 4.11 -13.65 -19.45
CA CYS A 22 3.49 -12.33 -19.39
C CYS A 22 1.98 -12.51 -19.18
N ALA A 23 1.53 -12.64 -17.93
CA ALA A 23 0.12 -12.56 -17.62
C ALA A 23 -0.35 -11.16 -18.01
N THR A 24 -1.25 -11.06 -18.98
CA THR A 24 -1.93 -9.79 -19.25
C THR A 24 -2.81 -9.48 -18.05
N LEU A 25 -2.55 -8.35 -17.39
CA LEU A 25 -3.34 -7.91 -16.25
C LEU A 25 -4.84 -7.95 -16.62
N PRO A 26 -5.71 -8.53 -15.78
CA PRO A 26 -7.12 -8.61 -16.07
C PRO A 26 -7.68 -7.19 -16.28
N VAL A 27 -8.42 -7.00 -17.38
CA VAL A 27 -8.93 -5.70 -17.83
C VAL A 27 -9.96 -5.11 -16.85
N LYS A 28 -10.44 -5.88 -15.85
CA LYS A 28 -11.36 -5.40 -14.81
C LYS A 28 -10.92 -5.83 -13.41
N ASN A 29 -10.47 -4.87 -12.59
CA ASN A 29 -10.11 -5.07 -11.18
C ASN A 29 -11.21 -5.74 -10.37
N GLN A 30 -12.47 -5.47 -10.72
CA GLN A 30 -13.67 -6.04 -10.10
C GLN A 30 -13.77 -7.57 -10.24
N SER A 31 -13.32 -8.18 -11.35
CA SER A 31 -13.50 -9.64 -11.53
C SER A 31 -12.55 -10.46 -10.66
N LEU A 32 -11.32 -9.98 -10.46
CA LEU A 32 -10.36 -10.62 -9.57
C LEU A 32 -10.82 -10.48 -8.12
N ALA A 33 -11.24 -9.26 -7.72
CA ALA A 33 -11.86 -9.02 -6.43
C ALA A 33 -13.04 -9.98 -6.25
N LEU A 34 -14.08 -9.95 -7.08
CA LEU A 34 -15.28 -10.79 -6.92
C LEU A 34 -15.01 -12.31 -6.82
N SER A 35 -13.95 -12.83 -7.46
CA SER A 35 -13.62 -14.27 -7.37
C SER A 35 -13.21 -14.74 -5.98
N TYR A 36 -12.61 -13.88 -5.13
CA TYR A 36 -12.20 -14.26 -3.77
C TYR A 36 -13.35 -14.19 -2.75
N TRP A 37 -14.46 -13.56 -3.11
CA TRP A 37 -15.50 -13.12 -2.18
C TRP A 37 -16.70 -14.04 -2.10
N GLN A 38 -16.74 -15.06 -2.97
CA GLN A 38 -17.73 -16.15 -2.87
C GLN A 38 -17.61 -16.92 -1.54
N ASN A 39 -16.50 -16.75 -0.82
CA ASN A 39 -16.23 -17.38 0.49
C ASN A 39 -16.25 -16.38 1.68
N ALA A 40 -16.77 -15.15 1.50
CA ALA A 40 -16.85 -14.18 2.58
C ALA A 40 -17.70 -14.72 3.76
N LYS A 41 -17.31 -14.37 5.00
CA LYS A 41 -17.85 -15.01 6.22
C LYS A 41 -19.34 -14.72 6.47
N THR A 42 -19.87 -13.61 5.96
CA THR A 42 -21.28 -13.20 6.11
C THR A 42 -21.80 -12.46 4.87
N ALA A 43 -23.13 -12.39 4.71
CA ALA A 43 -23.77 -11.61 3.65
C ALA A 43 -23.45 -10.11 3.75
N GLN A 44 -23.36 -9.56 4.96
CA GLN A 44 -23.04 -8.15 5.19
C GLN A 44 -21.60 -7.81 4.76
N THR A 45 -20.62 -8.67 5.09
CA THR A 45 -19.23 -8.50 4.65
C THR A 45 -19.10 -8.59 3.14
N GLN A 46 -19.90 -9.45 2.50
CA GLN A 46 -19.93 -9.56 1.04
C GLN A 46 -20.51 -8.31 0.37
N GLU A 47 -21.61 -7.77 0.90
CA GLU A 47 -22.22 -6.53 0.40
C GLU A 47 -21.28 -5.34 0.51
N LEU A 48 -20.64 -5.15 1.67
CA LEU A 48 -19.71 -4.06 1.90
C LEU A 48 -18.54 -4.10 0.92
N ALA A 49 -18.04 -5.29 0.63
CA ALA A 49 -16.93 -5.44 -0.28
C ALA A 49 -17.29 -5.32 -1.75
N ILE A 50 -18.48 -5.75 -2.16
CA ILE A 50 -19.01 -5.44 -3.49
C ILE A 50 -19.05 -3.91 -3.63
N LYS A 51 -19.69 -3.23 -2.69
CA LYS A 51 -19.78 -1.76 -2.65
C LYS A 51 -18.41 -1.08 -2.68
N ASN A 52 -17.45 -1.58 -1.90
CA ASN A 52 -16.11 -0.99 -1.87
C ASN A 52 -15.29 -1.32 -3.14
N SER A 53 -15.51 -2.49 -3.75
CA SER A 53 -14.87 -2.86 -5.01
C SER A 53 -15.31 -1.98 -6.19
N GLU A 54 -16.54 -1.44 -6.14
CA GLU A 54 -17.04 -0.48 -7.12
C GLU A 54 -16.31 0.87 -7.07
N LYS A 55 -15.70 1.22 -5.93
CA LYS A 55 -14.93 2.46 -5.74
C LYS A 55 -13.47 2.36 -6.20
N LEU A 56 -13.01 1.19 -6.65
CA LEU A 56 -11.63 0.96 -7.04
C LEU A 56 -11.34 1.53 -8.43
N ARG A 57 -10.23 2.26 -8.54
CA ARG A 57 -9.74 2.83 -9.80
C ARG A 57 -8.84 1.83 -10.53
N LYS A 58 -8.48 2.20 -11.77
CA LYS A 58 -7.43 1.50 -12.53
C LYS A 58 -6.15 1.44 -11.70
N ASN A 59 -5.45 0.30 -11.77
CA ASN A 59 -4.23 -0.01 -11.03
C ASN A 59 -4.39 -0.20 -9.51
N GLU A 60 -5.63 -0.23 -8.99
CA GLU A 60 -5.92 -0.59 -7.61
C GLU A 60 -6.43 -2.04 -7.52
N TYR A 61 -5.67 -2.90 -6.88
CA TYR A 61 -5.91 -4.34 -6.88
C TYR A 61 -6.15 -4.87 -5.48
N VAL A 62 -7.24 -5.63 -5.34
CA VAL A 62 -7.51 -6.39 -4.11
C VAL A 62 -6.88 -7.76 -4.24
N LEU A 63 -6.04 -8.12 -3.28
CA LEU A 63 -5.39 -9.41 -3.22
C LEU A 63 -5.74 -10.13 -1.90
N PRO A 64 -5.69 -11.46 -1.86
CA PRO A 64 -5.87 -12.20 -0.61
C PRO A 64 -4.84 -11.78 0.44
N ASP A 65 -5.27 -11.63 1.69
CA ASP A 65 -4.41 -11.22 2.81
C ASP A 65 -3.13 -12.07 2.89
N ALA A 66 -3.26 -13.39 2.76
CA ALA A 66 -2.13 -14.32 2.82
C ALA A 66 -1.09 -14.09 1.70
N VAL A 67 -1.52 -13.59 0.54
CA VAL A 67 -0.63 -13.26 -0.58
C VAL A 67 0.15 -11.98 -0.26
N ILE A 68 -0.52 -10.94 0.25
CA ILE A 68 0.14 -9.69 0.65
C ILE A 68 1.05 -9.92 1.87
N ASP A 69 0.63 -10.70 2.86
CA ASP A 69 1.48 -11.04 4.01
C ASP A 69 2.74 -11.80 3.59
N THR A 70 2.61 -12.68 2.59
CA THR A 70 3.75 -13.39 2.01
C THR A 70 4.70 -12.42 1.31
N PHE A 71 4.17 -11.52 0.49
CA PHE A 71 4.93 -10.47 -0.18
C PHE A 71 5.67 -9.58 0.84
N ALA A 72 4.96 -9.05 1.84
CA ALA A 72 5.49 -8.17 2.87
C ALA A 72 6.68 -8.80 3.60
N ARG A 73 6.59 -10.09 3.97
CA ARG A 73 7.68 -10.83 4.64
C ARG A 73 8.90 -11.12 3.77
N ILE A 74 8.78 -11.01 2.44
CA ILE A 74 9.88 -11.20 1.51
C ILE A 74 10.62 -9.88 1.30
N VAL A 75 9.86 -8.81 1.05
CA VAL A 75 10.41 -7.49 0.73
C VAL A 75 10.89 -6.74 1.97
N ASP A 76 10.26 -7.01 3.13
CA ASP A 76 10.66 -6.51 4.44
C ASP A 76 11.00 -7.69 5.36
N LYS A 77 12.20 -7.66 5.94
CA LYS A 77 12.69 -8.70 6.86
C LYS A 77 12.14 -8.54 8.28
N THR A 78 11.61 -7.36 8.60
CA THR A 78 11.02 -7.03 9.89
C THR A 78 9.65 -6.38 9.68
N PRO A 79 8.73 -7.06 8.99
CA PRO A 79 7.46 -6.44 8.65
C PRO A 79 6.71 -6.13 9.94
N THR A 80 6.21 -4.90 10.04
CA THR A 80 5.38 -4.51 11.16
C THR A 80 4.10 -5.36 11.19
N VAL A 81 3.51 -5.53 12.38
CA VAL A 81 2.27 -6.30 12.55
C VAL A 81 1.14 -5.75 11.65
N PHE A 82 1.15 -4.46 11.36
CA PHE A 82 0.21 -3.84 10.43
C PHE A 82 0.37 -4.36 9.00
N TRP A 83 1.59 -4.40 8.47
CA TRP A 83 1.85 -4.89 7.12
C TRP A 83 1.63 -6.39 6.95
N ALA A 84 1.97 -7.22 7.94
CA ALA A 84 1.92 -8.68 7.83
C ALA A 84 0.82 -9.37 8.67
N GLY A 85 -0.13 -8.62 9.23
CA GLY A 85 -1.19 -9.16 10.09
C GLY A 85 -2.42 -8.28 10.31
N GLY A 86 -2.42 -7.00 9.92
CA GLY A 86 -3.59 -6.12 9.97
C GLY A 86 -4.18 -5.83 8.58
N PRO A 87 -5.37 -5.20 8.52
CA PRO A 87 -5.89 -4.63 7.29
C PRO A 87 -4.91 -3.56 6.82
N ALA A 88 -4.43 -3.69 5.58
CA ALA A 88 -3.41 -2.82 5.00
C ALA A 88 -3.67 -2.61 3.51
N ALA A 89 -3.42 -1.39 3.07
CA ALA A 89 -3.24 -1.05 1.67
C ALA A 89 -1.83 -0.48 1.49
N GLY A 90 -1.35 -0.42 0.25
CA GLY A 90 -0.03 0.11 -0.04
C GLY A 90 0.14 0.46 -1.52
N HIS A 91 0.57 1.69 -1.78
CA HIS A 91 1.06 2.10 -3.09
C HIS A 91 2.47 1.51 -3.33
N LEU A 92 2.66 0.89 -4.49
CA LEU A 92 3.93 0.28 -4.90
C LEU A 92 4.66 1.20 -5.88
N PRO A 93 5.54 2.11 -5.42
CA PRO A 93 6.25 3.02 -6.32
C PRO A 93 7.26 2.33 -7.24
N TYR A 94 7.72 1.14 -6.87
CA TYR A 94 8.78 0.39 -7.54
C TYR A 94 8.45 -1.11 -7.59
N ASP A 95 9.23 -1.86 -8.38
CA ASP A 95 9.19 -3.33 -8.35
C ASP A 95 10.01 -3.84 -7.16
N PHE A 96 9.32 -4.31 -6.12
CA PHE A 96 9.97 -4.88 -4.93
C PHE A 96 10.35 -6.36 -5.10
N LEU A 97 9.96 -7.01 -6.20
CA LEU A 97 10.28 -8.41 -6.54
C LEU A 97 11.24 -8.50 -7.74
N GLU A 98 12.01 -7.45 -8.02
CA GLU A 98 12.95 -7.36 -9.15
C GLU A 98 14.00 -8.50 -9.13
N LYS A 99 14.40 -8.96 -7.94
CA LYS A 99 15.41 -10.01 -7.79
C LYS A 99 14.79 -11.38 -8.03
N ASP A 100 15.39 -12.15 -8.95
CA ASP A 100 14.97 -13.53 -9.29
C ASP A 100 14.77 -14.43 -8.05
N LYS A 101 15.62 -14.27 -7.03
CA LYS A 101 15.51 -15.02 -5.77
C LYS A 101 14.23 -14.68 -4.98
N ASP A 102 13.82 -13.41 -4.95
CA ASP A 102 12.68 -12.93 -4.17
C ASP A 102 11.39 -13.32 -4.91
N LYS A 103 11.42 -13.26 -6.24
CA LYS A 103 10.39 -13.82 -7.13
C LYS A 103 10.20 -15.33 -6.92
N ALA A 104 11.27 -16.11 -6.97
CA ALA A 104 11.19 -17.56 -6.76
C ALA A 104 10.69 -17.89 -5.35
N GLU A 105 11.13 -17.16 -4.33
CA GLU A 105 10.65 -17.31 -2.96
C GLU A 105 9.14 -17.01 -2.84
N PHE A 106 8.68 -15.92 -3.47
CA PHE A 106 7.27 -15.55 -3.50
C PHE A 106 6.42 -16.62 -4.19
N CYS A 107 6.75 -16.99 -5.44
CA CYS A 107 6.01 -18.01 -6.20
C CYS A 107 5.94 -19.33 -5.39
N ASN A 108 7.04 -19.73 -4.72
CA ASN A 108 7.09 -20.94 -3.88
C ASN A 108 6.24 -20.88 -2.60
N LYS A 109 6.22 -19.74 -1.91
CA LYS A 109 5.44 -19.57 -0.68
C LYS A 109 3.94 -19.50 -0.99
N VAL A 110 3.54 -18.74 -2.01
CA VAL A 110 2.12 -18.61 -2.41
C VAL A 110 1.56 -19.93 -2.93
N LYS A 111 2.34 -20.75 -3.64
CA LYS A 111 1.91 -22.08 -4.10
C LYS A 111 1.43 -23.01 -2.98
N LYS A 112 1.84 -22.78 -1.73
CA LYS A 112 1.36 -23.53 -0.55
C LYS A 112 -0.07 -23.16 -0.14
N GLY A 113 -0.60 -22.03 -0.63
CA GLY A 113 -1.91 -21.48 -0.29
C GLY A 113 -3.07 -21.91 -1.21
N SER A 114 -2.94 -23.04 -1.92
CA SER A 114 -3.97 -23.59 -2.83
C SER A 114 -4.32 -22.73 -4.05
N TYR A 115 -3.47 -21.76 -4.42
CA TYR A 115 -3.62 -20.98 -5.65
C TYR A 115 -3.07 -21.74 -6.87
N ASN A 116 -3.73 -21.61 -8.01
CA ASN A 116 -3.26 -22.17 -9.28
C ASN A 116 -2.16 -21.30 -9.92
N GLU A 117 -1.52 -21.83 -10.96
CA GLU A 117 -0.37 -21.17 -11.60
C GLU A 117 -0.73 -19.82 -12.24
N THR A 118 -1.94 -19.71 -12.82
CA THR A 118 -2.44 -18.46 -13.40
C THR A 118 -2.70 -17.38 -12.35
N GLU A 119 -3.24 -17.76 -11.20
CA GLU A 119 -3.44 -16.84 -10.07
C GLU A 119 -2.10 -16.35 -9.53
N ILE A 120 -1.15 -17.26 -9.29
CA ILE A 120 0.19 -16.92 -8.80
C ILE A 120 0.89 -15.95 -9.77
N ALA A 121 0.83 -16.24 -11.08
CA ALA A 121 1.38 -15.36 -12.10
C ALA A 121 0.73 -13.97 -12.07
N THR A 122 -0.60 -13.91 -11.92
CA THR A 122 -1.34 -12.64 -11.81
C THR A 122 -0.93 -11.84 -10.57
N PHE A 123 -0.84 -12.49 -9.40
CA PHE A 123 -0.39 -11.85 -8.17
C PHE A 123 1.02 -11.29 -8.29
N TYR A 124 1.93 -12.09 -8.85
CA TYR A 124 3.29 -11.66 -9.11
C TYR A 124 3.31 -10.43 -10.02
N THR A 125 2.63 -10.47 -11.17
CA THR A 125 2.56 -9.33 -12.10
C THR A 125 2.02 -8.07 -11.43
N ILE A 126 0.98 -8.19 -10.59
CA ILE A 126 0.45 -7.04 -9.84
C ILE A 126 1.49 -6.47 -8.88
N LEU A 127 2.15 -7.34 -8.09
CA LEU A 127 3.10 -6.95 -7.04
C LEU A 127 4.46 -6.49 -7.59
N SER A 128 4.81 -6.88 -8.81
CA SER A 128 6.05 -6.49 -9.48
C SER A 128 5.86 -5.33 -10.46
N THR A 129 4.63 -4.86 -10.69
CA THR A 129 4.37 -3.72 -11.57
C THR A 129 4.32 -2.44 -10.76
N PRO A 130 5.24 -1.48 -11.01
CA PRO A 130 5.24 -0.19 -10.33
C PRO A 130 3.94 0.59 -10.56
N LYS A 131 3.64 1.49 -9.63
CA LYS A 131 2.47 2.37 -9.59
C LYS A 131 1.13 1.67 -9.35
N ASN A 132 1.16 0.39 -9.01
CA ASN A 132 -0.04 -0.31 -8.53
C ASN A 132 -0.27 0.02 -7.06
N THR A 133 -1.53 0.11 -6.68
CA THR A 133 -1.94 0.11 -5.27
C THR A 133 -2.51 -1.26 -4.95
N ILE A 134 -1.96 -1.91 -3.93
CA ILE A 134 -2.44 -3.21 -3.45
C ILE A 134 -3.27 -3.01 -2.18
N ILE A 135 -4.35 -3.77 -2.08
CA ILE A 135 -5.33 -3.67 -1.00
C ILE A 135 -5.55 -5.08 -0.49
N LYS A 136 -5.35 -5.30 0.82
CA LYS A 136 -5.74 -6.57 1.43
C LYS A 136 -7.24 -6.75 1.31
N GLN A 137 -7.66 -7.96 1.00
CA GLN A 137 -9.06 -8.37 1.02
C GLN A 137 -9.77 -7.89 2.29
N SER A 138 -9.16 -8.05 3.47
CA SER A 138 -9.74 -7.63 4.75
C SER A 138 -10.07 -6.14 4.84
N VAL A 139 -9.39 -5.27 4.08
CA VAL A 139 -9.67 -3.83 4.05
C VAL A 139 -11.04 -3.56 3.45
N LEU A 140 -11.49 -4.33 2.46
CA LEU A 140 -12.80 -4.14 1.84
C LEU A 140 -13.96 -4.47 2.81
N GLU A 141 -13.71 -5.28 3.84
CA GLU A 141 -14.70 -5.67 4.87
C GLU A 141 -14.76 -4.67 6.04
N ASP A 142 -13.89 -3.67 6.04
CA ASP A 142 -13.66 -2.77 7.16
C ASP A 142 -14.05 -1.33 6.79
N SER A 143 -14.55 -0.59 7.78
CA SER A 143 -14.63 0.87 7.76
C SER A 143 -13.30 1.56 7.43
N PHE A 144 -12.18 0.88 7.66
CA PHE A 144 -10.84 1.34 7.29
C PHE A 144 -10.68 1.63 5.79
N PHE A 145 -11.49 1.01 4.91
CA PHE A 145 -11.43 1.25 3.46
C PHE A 145 -11.52 2.74 3.10
N ASP A 146 -12.46 3.46 3.70
CA ASP A 146 -12.75 4.86 3.34
C ASP A 146 -11.62 5.82 3.75
N SER A 147 -10.74 5.43 4.68
CA SER A 147 -9.50 6.17 4.99
C SER A 147 -8.28 5.64 4.24
N ALA A 148 -8.17 4.31 4.08
CA ALA A 148 -6.99 3.68 3.48
C ALA A 148 -6.83 4.04 2.00
N ILE A 149 -7.92 4.08 1.24
CA ILE A 149 -7.84 4.31 -0.19
C ILE A 149 -7.44 5.75 -0.53
N PRO A 150 -8.05 6.80 0.06
CA PRO A 150 -7.55 8.17 -0.11
C PRO A 150 -6.10 8.34 0.33
N HIS A 151 -5.67 7.65 1.40
CA HIS A 151 -4.27 7.64 1.87
C HIS A 151 -3.31 7.13 0.78
N GLU A 152 -3.58 5.95 0.21
CA GLU A 152 -2.72 5.40 -0.86
C GLU A 152 -2.78 6.20 -2.16
N ARG A 153 -3.94 6.78 -2.50
CA ARG A 153 -4.08 7.68 -3.65
C ARG A 153 -3.27 8.97 -3.47
N PHE A 154 -3.12 9.43 -2.23
CA PHE A 154 -2.25 10.57 -1.92
C PHE A 154 -0.79 10.24 -2.20
N HIS A 155 -0.31 9.06 -1.77
CA HIS A 155 1.01 8.55 -2.13
C HIS A 155 1.20 8.52 -3.66
N GLU A 156 0.24 7.98 -4.40
CA GLU A 156 0.28 7.91 -5.87
C GLU A 156 0.48 9.30 -6.53
N GLU A 157 -0.18 10.34 -6.02
CA GLU A 157 -0.01 11.71 -6.53
C GLU A 157 1.30 12.35 -6.06
N MET A 158 1.79 12.03 -4.87
CA MET A 158 3.11 12.46 -4.39
C MET A 158 4.24 11.94 -5.28
N TYR A 159 4.17 10.68 -5.74
CA TYR A 159 5.14 10.11 -6.68
C TYR A 159 5.13 10.74 -8.08
N LYS A 160 4.19 11.65 -8.37
CA LYS A 160 4.12 12.41 -9.64
C LYS A 160 4.71 13.82 -9.53
N LEU A 161 5.12 14.23 -8.33
CA LEU A 161 5.72 15.55 -8.14
C LEU A 161 7.02 15.68 -8.92
N SER A 162 7.27 16.89 -9.41
CA SER A 162 8.60 17.24 -9.93
C SER A 162 9.64 17.29 -8.81
N ASP A 163 10.93 17.16 -9.16
CA ASP A 163 12.03 17.24 -8.19
C ASP A 163 11.99 18.53 -7.35
N GLU A 164 11.60 19.65 -7.96
CA GLU A 164 11.47 20.94 -7.27
C GLU A 164 10.30 20.94 -6.29
N GLU A 165 9.14 20.41 -6.67
CA GLU A 165 7.99 20.29 -5.78
C GLU A 165 8.27 19.33 -4.63
N TRP A 166 8.92 18.21 -4.92
CA TRP A 166 9.37 17.25 -3.92
C TRP A 166 10.30 17.91 -2.91
N LYS A 167 11.30 18.66 -3.38
CA LYS A 167 12.22 19.41 -2.52
C LYS A 167 11.50 20.43 -1.63
N ILE A 168 10.52 21.17 -2.17
CA ILE A 168 9.72 22.13 -1.39
C ILE A 168 8.96 21.43 -0.26
N MET A 169 8.34 20.27 -0.54
CA MET A 169 7.65 19.48 0.48
C MET A 169 8.65 18.94 1.52
N HIS A 170 9.78 18.40 1.07
CA HIS A 170 10.84 17.91 1.96
C HIS A 170 11.34 18.95 2.95
N GLU A 171 11.65 20.16 2.47
CA GLU A 171 12.12 21.25 3.31
C GLU A 171 11.07 21.65 4.36
N ALA A 172 9.78 21.67 3.99
CA ALA A 172 8.69 21.94 4.92
C ALA A 172 8.57 20.85 5.99
N TYR A 173 8.53 19.57 5.60
CA TYR A 173 8.50 18.44 6.54
C TYR A 173 9.73 18.44 7.47
N ALA A 174 10.94 18.64 6.94
CA ALA A 174 12.17 18.65 7.72
C ALA A 174 12.21 19.77 8.76
N ASN A 175 11.54 20.89 8.51
CA ASN A 175 11.35 21.94 9.51
C ASN A 175 10.25 21.57 10.51
N LEU A 176 9.07 21.18 10.02
CA LEU A 176 7.91 20.83 10.86
C LEU A 176 8.24 19.72 11.86
N LYS A 177 9.05 18.72 11.45
CA LYS A 177 9.39 17.58 12.32
C LYS A 177 10.10 17.93 13.61
N ASN A 178 10.77 19.08 13.65
CA ASN A 178 11.51 19.56 14.81
C ASN A 178 10.76 20.65 15.59
N ARG A 179 9.55 21.01 15.14
CA ARG A 179 8.77 22.06 15.81
C ARG A 179 8.05 21.51 17.03
N LYS A 180 7.71 22.45 17.91
CA LYS A 180 6.84 22.21 19.05
C LYS A 180 5.45 22.76 18.76
N ALA A 181 4.43 22.01 19.16
CA ALA A 181 3.07 22.48 19.28
C ALA A 181 3.00 23.70 20.23
N PRO A 182 1.94 24.52 20.16
CA PRO A 182 1.72 25.63 21.08
C PRO A 182 1.80 25.23 22.57
N GLU A 183 1.40 24.01 22.90
CA GLU A 183 1.41 23.42 24.25
C GLU A 183 2.81 22.92 24.67
N GLY A 184 3.82 23.05 23.80
CA GLY A 184 5.23 22.78 24.09
C GLY A 184 5.71 21.34 23.87
N HIS A 185 4.85 20.44 23.42
CA HIS A 185 5.21 19.08 22.99
C HIS A 185 5.67 19.08 21.52
N ASN A 186 6.49 18.11 21.08
CA ASN A 186 6.89 18.03 19.67
C ASN A 186 5.71 17.65 18.79
N ILE A 187 5.62 18.25 17.59
CA ILE A 187 4.57 17.92 16.60
C ILE A 187 4.58 16.42 16.27
N PHE A 188 5.77 15.85 16.25
CA PHE A 188 6.02 14.43 16.09
C PHE A 188 6.46 13.94 17.46
N LEU A 189 5.55 13.26 18.16
CA LEU A 189 5.71 12.88 19.56
C LEU A 189 7.07 12.23 19.83
N ASP A 190 7.84 12.79 20.76
CA ASP A 190 9.11 12.21 21.25
C ASP A 190 8.92 11.22 22.40
N ASP A 191 7.68 10.93 22.83
CA ASP A 191 7.44 10.07 23.99
C ASP A 191 6.33 9.03 23.81
N LYS A 192 6.59 7.89 24.44
CA LYS A 192 6.00 6.55 24.27
C LYS A 192 4.45 6.52 24.33
N PRO A 193 3.81 5.62 23.56
CA PRO A 193 2.37 5.62 23.34
C PRO A 193 1.59 5.12 24.57
N GLN A 194 0.70 5.94 25.11
CA GLN A 194 -0.45 5.48 25.92
C GLN A 194 -1.80 5.63 25.22
N TYR A 195 -1.82 6.01 23.94
CA TYR A 195 -3.01 5.88 23.10
C TYR A 195 -2.79 4.83 22.02
N ALA A 196 -3.62 3.79 22.09
CA ALA A 196 -3.62 2.61 21.25
C ALA A 196 -3.58 2.95 19.75
N GLY A 197 -2.73 2.25 18.99
CA GLY A 197 -2.73 2.24 17.52
C GLY A 197 -1.88 3.33 16.86
N PHE A 198 -2.20 4.61 17.07
CA PHE A 198 -1.66 5.72 16.27
C PHE A 198 -0.31 6.28 16.75
N ALA A 199 -0.05 6.29 18.06
CA ALA A 199 1.15 6.93 18.60
C ALA A 199 2.46 6.19 18.28
N THR A 200 2.40 4.95 17.79
CA THR A 200 3.58 4.23 17.26
C THR A 200 3.99 4.70 15.85
N MET A 201 3.10 5.35 15.10
CA MET A 201 3.39 5.89 13.76
C MET A 201 4.05 7.27 13.82
N ALA A 202 3.76 8.08 14.86
CA ALA A 202 4.33 9.41 15.00
C ALA A 202 5.85 9.42 15.29
N VAL A 203 6.35 8.43 16.04
CA VAL A 203 7.78 8.33 16.43
C VAL A 203 8.69 7.97 15.23
N ASN A 204 8.11 7.49 14.12
CA ASN A 204 8.85 7.13 12.89
C ASN A 204 8.07 7.56 11.62
N MET A 205 7.31 8.66 11.68
CA MET A 205 6.53 9.11 10.52
C MET A 205 7.50 9.60 9.46
N SER A 206 7.73 8.78 8.43
CA SER A 206 8.50 9.20 7.28
C SER A 206 7.82 10.38 6.60
N GLU A 207 8.60 11.19 5.89
CA GLU A 207 8.08 12.28 5.06
C GLU A 207 6.94 11.83 4.14
N ASN A 208 7.08 10.64 3.56
CA ASN A 208 6.09 10.08 2.64
C ASN A 208 4.75 9.84 3.33
N GLU A 209 4.76 9.50 4.62
CA GLU A 209 3.53 9.24 5.39
C GLU A 209 2.93 10.52 5.99
N PHE A 210 3.73 11.57 6.19
CA PHE A 210 3.28 12.80 6.83
C PHE A 210 2.09 13.46 6.13
N TYR A 211 2.19 13.68 4.82
CA TYR A 211 1.16 14.40 4.06
C TYR A 211 -0.13 13.59 3.87
N PRO A 212 -0.09 12.28 3.58
CA PRO A 212 -1.29 11.44 3.60
C PRO A 212 -2.01 11.47 4.95
N TYR A 213 -1.29 11.34 6.07
CA TYR A 213 -1.90 11.43 7.41
C TYR A 213 -2.47 12.82 7.72
N LEU A 214 -1.81 13.88 7.26
CA LEU A 214 -2.35 15.24 7.37
C LEU A 214 -3.66 15.37 6.57
N ALA A 215 -3.71 14.83 5.35
CA ALA A 215 -4.89 14.86 4.49
C ALA A 215 -6.08 14.08 5.06
N ASP A 216 -5.81 13.01 5.81
CA ASP A 216 -6.80 12.17 6.50
C ASP A 216 -7.15 12.71 7.92
N ASN A 217 -6.75 13.93 8.24
CA ASN A 217 -7.00 14.60 9.53
C ASN A 217 -6.55 13.75 10.74
N LYS A 218 -5.46 12.99 10.59
CA LYS A 218 -4.86 12.19 11.68
C LYS A 218 -3.85 12.98 12.50
N LEU A 219 -3.54 14.20 12.07
CA LEU A 219 -2.71 15.17 12.77
C LEU A 219 -3.59 16.30 13.28
N GLU A 220 -3.11 17.01 14.30
CA GLU A 220 -3.83 18.14 14.88
C GLU A 220 -3.95 19.31 13.89
N ASP A 221 -5.05 20.06 13.96
CA ASP A 221 -5.37 21.15 13.02
C ASP A 221 -4.25 22.20 12.90
N TYR A 222 -3.54 22.48 14.02
CA TYR A 222 -2.46 23.45 14.03
C TYR A 222 -1.30 23.05 13.08
N VAL A 223 -1.15 21.76 12.76
CA VAL A 223 -0.11 21.28 11.83
C VAL A 223 -0.42 21.75 10.42
N GLU A 224 -1.67 21.63 9.98
CA GLU A 224 -2.12 22.14 8.67
C GLU A 224 -2.06 23.68 8.63
N GLU A 225 -2.44 24.35 9.72
CA GLU A 225 -2.30 25.81 9.85
C GLU A 225 -0.84 26.28 9.79
N THR A 226 0.06 25.55 10.45
CA THR A 226 1.50 25.86 10.43
C THR A 226 2.07 25.66 9.02
N LEU A 227 1.69 24.56 8.35
CA LEU A 227 2.07 24.32 6.94
C LEU A 227 1.58 25.48 6.05
N LYS A 228 0.34 25.93 6.24
CA LYS A 228 -0.27 27.03 5.49
C LYS A 228 0.45 28.37 5.70
N ASN A 229 0.73 28.73 6.95
CA ASN A 229 1.26 30.04 7.28
C ASN A 229 2.77 30.15 7.00
N ASP A 230 3.53 29.11 7.34
CA ASP A 230 5.00 29.18 7.34
C ASP A 230 5.61 28.58 6.07
N PHE A 231 4.91 27.67 5.41
CA PHE A 231 5.36 27.00 4.20
C PHE A 231 4.31 27.07 3.07
N PRO A 232 3.85 28.28 2.68
CA PRO A 232 2.71 28.44 1.77
C PRO A 232 2.90 27.75 0.42
N LYS A 233 4.14 27.63 -0.10
CA LYS A 233 4.42 26.88 -1.32
C LYS A 233 4.16 25.38 -1.16
N ALA A 234 4.60 24.78 -0.05
CA ALA A 234 4.34 23.38 0.27
C ALA A 234 2.84 23.16 0.52
N TYR A 235 2.17 24.09 1.19
CA TYR A 235 0.72 24.05 1.40
C TYR A 235 -0.08 24.06 0.09
N VAL A 236 0.33 24.85 -0.91
CA VAL A 236 -0.30 24.85 -2.24
C VAL A 236 -0.15 23.49 -2.92
N ILE A 237 1.03 22.87 -2.85
CA ILE A 237 1.26 21.52 -3.42
C ILE A 237 0.39 20.48 -2.69
N TYR A 238 0.42 20.48 -1.36
CA TYR A 238 -0.39 19.61 -0.50
C TYR A 238 -1.89 19.73 -0.82
N THR A 239 -2.41 20.95 -0.86
CA THR A 239 -3.84 21.22 -1.12
C THR A 239 -4.23 20.73 -2.51
N ARG A 240 -3.39 20.99 -3.54
CA ARG A 240 -3.62 20.49 -4.90
C ARG A 240 -3.70 18.96 -4.96
N ILE A 241 -2.85 18.25 -4.21
CA ILE A 241 -2.92 16.78 -4.14
C ILE A 241 -4.21 16.36 -3.42
N LYS A 242 -4.50 16.94 -2.25
CA LYS A 242 -5.71 16.67 -1.45
C LYS A 242 -6.99 16.85 -2.28
N GLU A 243 -7.06 17.89 -3.10
CA GLU A 243 -8.18 18.16 -4.02
C GLU A 243 -8.25 17.11 -5.14
N LYS A 244 -7.14 16.79 -5.82
CA LYS A 244 -7.10 15.76 -6.86
C LYS A 244 -7.56 14.38 -6.37
N VAL A 245 -7.17 14.01 -5.15
CA VAL A 245 -7.59 12.73 -4.55
C VAL A 245 -9.11 12.70 -4.39
N LYS A 246 -9.71 13.79 -3.89
CA LYS A 246 -11.17 13.95 -3.71
C LYS A 246 -11.96 14.03 -5.04
N GLU A 247 -11.48 14.77 -6.03
CA GLU A 247 -12.20 14.95 -7.31
C GLU A 247 -12.31 13.64 -8.09
N LYS A 248 -11.24 12.86 -8.11
CA LYS A 248 -11.24 11.55 -8.77
C LYS A 248 -12.14 10.52 -8.06
N ASP A 249 -12.57 10.77 -6.82
CA ASP A 249 -13.59 9.93 -6.15
C ASP A 249 -15.00 10.18 -6.71
N GLN A 250 -15.20 11.31 -7.39
CA GLN A 250 -16.51 11.74 -7.89
C GLN A 250 -16.70 11.48 -9.39
N ASN A 251 -15.61 11.43 -10.17
CA ASN A 251 -15.67 11.38 -11.64
C ASN A 251 -15.41 9.99 -12.26
N ASP A 252 -14.97 9.01 -11.47
CA ASP A 252 -14.70 7.63 -11.94
C ASP A 252 -15.85 6.65 -11.58
N LEU A 253 -17.00 7.16 -11.13
CA LEU A 253 -18.27 6.43 -10.89
C LEU A 253 -19.26 6.69 -12.04
#